data_AF-A0A971H0R8-F1
#
_entry.id   AF-A0A971H0R8-F1
#
_cell.length_a   1.000
_cell.length_b   1.000
_cell.length_c   1.000
_cell.angle_alpha   90.00
_cell.angle_beta   90.00
_cell.angle_gamma   90.00
#
_symmetry.space_group_name_H-M   'P 1'
#
loop_
_entity.id
_entity.type
_entity.pdbx_description
1 polymer ?
#
loop_
_entity_poly.entity_id
_entity_poly.type
_entity_poly.pdbx_seq_one_letter_code
_entity_poly.pdbx_strand_id
1 'polypeptide(L)'
;MIISKKRAYSKEFKASVLEKLEPPTNDTPTSLSRELNIPRTTIYQWIRKTIRIRKIHIITLQINGLMKKKKKFMFQFLIGRLSTLLTIFLGIKKASTK
;
A
#
# COMPACT_ATOMS: atom_id res chain seq x y z
N MET A 1 -41.72 -4.52 -9.79
CA MET A 1 -40.25 -4.37 -9.65
C MET A 1 -39.80 -5.14 -8.42
N ILE A 2 -39.11 -6.28 -8.57
CA ILE A 2 -38.61 -7.02 -7.40
C ILE A 2 -37.37 -6.28 -6.89
N ILE A 3 -37.52 -5.52 -5.81
CA ILE A 3 -36.39 -4.89 -5.12
C ILE A 3 -35.65 -6.01 -4.39
N SER A 4 -34.57 -6.53 -4.99
CA SER A 4 -33.73 -7.53 -4.32
C SER A 4 -33.11 -6.88 -3.08
N LYS A 5 -33.57 -7.24 -1.88
CA LYS A 5 -32.93 -6.81 -0.62
C LYS A 5 -31.50 -7.34 -0.61
N LYS A 6 -30.52 -6.44 -0.79
CA LYS A 6 -29.10 -6.80 -0.73
C LYS A 6 -28.79 -7.21 0.71
N ARG A 7 -28.43 -8.47 0.93
CA ARG A 7 -27.93 -8.92 2.24
C ARG A 7 -26.64 -8.16 2.56
N ALA A 8 -26.70 -7.30 3.58
CA ALA A 8 -25.54 -6.58 4.08
C ALA A 8 -24.88 -7.43 5.16
N TYR A 9 -23.58 -7.69 5.00
CA TYR A 9 -22.76 -8.39 5.99
C TYR A 9 -21.85 -7.39 6.68
N SER A 10 -21.72 -7.51 8.01
CA SER A 10 -20.85 -6.65 8.82
C SER A 10 -19.38 -6.84 8.41
N LYS A 11 -18.53 -5.86 8.77
CA LYS A 11 -17.09 -5.93 8.47
C LYS A 11 -16.41 -7.06 9.24
N GLU A 12 -16.75 -7.21 10.52
CA GLU A 12 -16.20 -8.23 11.42
C GLU A 12 -16.53 -9.64 10.92
N PHE A 13 -17.78 -9.86 10.51
CA PHE A 13 -18.19 -11.14 9.96
C PHE A 13 -17.42 -11.48 8.68
N LYS A 14 -17.26 -10.52 7.77
CA LYS A 14 -16.45 -10.73 6.56
C LYS A 14 -15.00 -11.06 6.88
N ALA A 15 -14.42 -10.44 7.90
CA ALA A 15 -13.05 -10.70 8.32
C ALA A 15 -12.91 -12.13 8.84
N SER A 16 -13.81 -12.57 9.73
CA SER A 16 -13.82 -13.94 10.25
C SER A 16 -13.97 -15.00 9.15
N VAL A 17 -14.86 -14.77 8.16
CA VAL A 17 -15.02 -15.69 7.02
C VAL A 17 -13.76 -15.75 6.15
N LEU A 18 -13.07 -14.63 5.97
CA LEU A 18 -11.83 -14.58 5.19
C LEU A 18 -10.65 -15.21 5.94
N GLU A 19 -10.61 -15.10 7.26
CA GLU A 19 -9.58 -15.71 8.11
C GLU A 19 -9.61 -17.24 8.05
N LYS A 20 -10.82 -17.84 8.05
CA LYS A 20 -10.98 -19.29 7.85
C LYS A 20 -10.48 -19.78 6.48
N LEU A 21 -10.37 -18.89 5.49
CA LEU A 21 -9.83 -19.22 4.17
C LEU A 21 -8.29 -19.11 4.11
N GLU A 22 -7.64 -18.62 5.17
CA GLU A 22 -6.19 -18.53 5.24
C GLU A 22 -5.58 -19.81 5.83
N PRO A 23 -4.39 -20.22 5.34
CA PRO A 23 -3.70 -21.39 5.88
C PRO A 23 -3.40 -21.20 7.38
N PRO A 24 -3.49 -22.25 8.21
CA PRO A 24 -3.47 -23.69 7.87
C PRO A 24 -4.86 -24.32 7.63
N THR A 25 -5.93 -23.53 7.60
CA THR A 25 -7.29 -24.06 7.48
C THR A 25 -7.56 -24.56 6.06
N ASN A 26 -8.04 -25.79 5.90
CA ASN A 26 -8.38 -26.39 4.60
C ASN A 26 -9.80 -26.03 4.11
N ASP A 27 -10.40 -24.99 4.70
CA ASP A 27 -11.76 -24.59 4.35
C ASP A 27 -11.79 -24.00 2.94
N THR A 28 -12.70 -24.52 2.13
CA THR A 28 -12.92 -24.00 0.79
C THR A 28 -14.06 -22.98 0.80
N PRO A 29 -14.09 -22.02 -0.14
CA PRO A 29 -15.23 -21.12 -0.33
C PRO A 29 -16.56 -21.87 -0.54
N THR A 30 -16.50 -23.11 -1.01
CA THR A 30 -17.65 -24.01 -1.16
C THR A 30 -18.18 -24.51 0.17
N SER A 31 -17.29 -24.91 1.07
CA SER A 31 -17.66 -25.38 2.41
C SER A 31 -18.34 -24.27 3.20
N LEU A 32 -17.67 -23.10 3.29
CA LEU A 32 -18.18 -21.92 4.01
C LEU A 32 -19.48 -21.37 3.43
N SER A 33 -19.67 -21.48 2.10
CA SER A 33 -20.92 -21.10 1.47
C SER A 33 -22.10 -21.93 1.95
N ARG A 34 -21.89 -23.24 2.15
CA ARG A 34 -22.93 -24.15 2.64
C ARG A 34 -23.17 -23.95 4.14
N GLU A 35 -22.11 -23.89 4.93
CA GLU A 35 -22.18 -23.71 6.39
C GLU A 35 -22.89 -22.40 6.78
N LEU A 36 -22.50 -21.30 6.14
CA LEU A 36 -22.98 -19.96 6.50
C LEU A 36 -24.17 -19.49 5.66
N ASN A 37 -24.65 -20.32 4.73
CA ASN A 37 -25.70 -20.00 3.75
C ASN A 37 -25.45 -18.67 3.00
N ILE A 38 -24.19 -18.45 2.62
CA ILE A 38 -23.74 -17.29 1.86
C ILE A 38 -23.52 -17.74 0.42
N PRO A 39 -23.99 -17.01 -0.59
CA PRO A 39 -23.69 -17.35 -1.98
C PRO A 39 -22.17 -17.39 -2.25
N ARG A 40 -21.69 -18.46 -2.90
CA ARG A 40 -20.26 -18.62 -3.27
C ARG A 40 -19.71 -17.39 -3.99
N THR A 41 -20.52 -16.78 -4.85
CA THR A 41 -20.19 -15.56 -5.60
C THR A 41 -19.82 -14.40 -4.67
N THR A 42 -20.54 -14.24 -3.56
CA THR A 42 -20.26 -13.22 -2.54
C THR A 42 -18.92 -13.46 -1.85
N ILE A 43 -18.61 -14.70 -1.49
CA ILE A 43 -17.32 -15.06 -0.88
C ILE A 43 -16.16 -14.77 -1.84
N TYR A 44 -16.29 -15.16 -3.12
CA TYR A 44 -15.29 -14.84 -4.14
C TYR A 44 -15.12 -13.34 -4.37
N GLN A 45 -16.20 -12.55 -4.31
CA GLN A 45 -16.11 -11.09 -4.40
C GLN A 45 -15.30 -10.51 -3.23
N TRP A 46 -15.47 -11.03 -2.01
CA TRP A 46 -14.69 -10.59 -0.85
C TRP A 46 -13.21 -10.95 -1.01
N ILE A 47 -12.89 -12.18 -1.41
CA ILE A 47 -11.52 -12.63 -1.67
C ILE A 47 -10.84 -11.70 -2.69
N ARG A 48 -11.49 -11.45 -3.84
CA ARG A 48 -10.96 -10.55 -4.88
C ARG A 48 -10.71 -9.14 -4.36
N LYS A 49 -11.60 -8.61 -3.52
CA LYS A 49 -11.45 -7.28 -2.92
C LYS A 49 -10.25 -7.25 -1.97
N THR A 50 -10.08 -8.27 -1.14
CA THR A 50 -8.96 -8.38 -0.20
C THR A 50 -7.62 -8.48 -0.93
N ILE A 51 -7.52 -9.30 -1.98
CA ILE A 51 -6.32 -9.41 -2.82
C ILE A 51 -5.97 -8.05 -3.44
N ARG A 52 -6.97 -7.32 -3.94
CA ARG A 52 -6.76 -5.98 -4.50
C ARG A 52 -6.24 -5.00 -3.44
N ILE A 53 -6.84 -4.98 -2.25
CA ILE A 53 -6.41 -4.11 -1.14
C ILE A 53 -4.97 -4.45 -0.72
N ARG A 54 -4.63 -5.74 -0.56
CA ARG A 54 -3.27 -6.19 -0.26
C ARG A 54 -2.27 -5.71 -1.32
N LYS A 55 -2.60 -5.86 -2.59
CA LYS A 55 -1.75 -5.40 -3.70
C LYS A 55 -1.53 -3.89 -3.67
N ILE A 56 -2.58 -3.10 -3.45
CA ILE A 56 -2.48 -1.63 -3.31
C ILE A 56 -1.58 -1.29 -2.11
N HIS A 57 -1.78 -1.96 -0.97
CA HIS A 57 -0.98 -1.71 0.22
C HIS A 57 0.52 -1.97 -0.02
N ILE A 58 0.89 -3.09 -0.64
CA ILE A 58 2.29 -3.39 -0.99
C ILE A 58 2.87 -2.30 -1.91
N ILE A 59 2.11 -1.88 -2.93
CA ILE A 59 2.52 -0.80 -3.84
C ILE A 59 2.74 0.51 -3.05
N THR A 60 1.85 0.85 -2.11
CA THR A 60 2.00 2.06 -1.29
C THR A 60 3.25 2.01 -0.41
N LEU A 61 3.58 0.86 0.17
CA LEU A 61 4.80 0.68 0.97
C LEU A 61 6.06 0.84 0.11
N GLN A 62 6.06 0.25 -1.10
CA GLN A 62 7.16 0.37 -2.04
C GLN A 62 7.36 1.82 -2.52
N ILE A 63 6.29 2.52 -2.87
CA ILE A 63 6.34 3.94 -3.26
C ILE A 63 6.87 4.81 -2.12
N ASN A 64 6.41 4.60 -0.88
CA ASN A 64 6.91 5.34 0.27
C ASN A 64 8.42 5.15 0.48
N GLY A 65 8.92 3.92 0.30
CA GLY A 65 10.35 3.62 0.32
C GLY A 65 11.12 4.34 -0.79
N LEU A 66 10.60 4.31 -2.03
CA LEU A 66 11.20 5.02 -3.17
C LEU A 66 11.22 6.54 -2.96
N MET A 67 10.14 7.11 -2.42
CA MET A 67 10.04 8.54 -2.13
C MET A 67 11.01 8.97 -1.03
N LYS A 68 11.22 8.15 0.00
CA LYS A 68 12.24 8.39 1.03
C LYS A 68 13.65 8.34 0.44
N LYS A 69 13.95 7.37 -0.43
CA LYS A 69 15.24 7.26 -1.13
C LYS A 69 15.48 8.44 -2.06
N LYS A 70 14.47 8.85 -2.83
CA LYS A 70 14.53 10.02 -3.72
C LYS A 70 14.74 11.31 -2.94
N LYS A 71 14.04 11.50 -1.81
CA LYS A 71 14.23 12.65 -0.93
C LYS A 71 15.67 12.69 -0.39
N LYS A 72 16.19 11.57 0.14
CA LYS A 72 17.59 11.48 0.60
C LYS A 72 18.59 11.83 -0.50
N PHE A 73 18.39 11.30 -1.71
CA PHE A 73 19.23 11.59 -2.87
C PHE A 73 19.19 13.07 -3.27
N MET A 74 17.99 13.66 -3.28
CA MET A 74 17.77 15.07 -3.61
C MET A 74 18.42 16.01 -2.56
N PHE A 75 18.38 15.67 -1.27
CA PHE A 75 19.10 16.40 -0.23
C PHE A 75 20.62 16.32 -0.40
N GLN A 76 21.16 15.14 -0.68
CA GLN A 76 22.59 14.95 -0.94
C GLN A 76 23.07 15.81 -2.12
N PHE A 77 22.26 15.85 -3.19
CA PHE A 77 22.54 16.67 -4.37
C PHE A 77 22.55 18.17 -4.05
N LEU A 78 21.58 18.65 -3.24
CA LEU A 78 21.50 20.05 -2.85
C LEU A 78 22.73 20.50 -2.05
N ILE A 79 23.16 19.68 -1.08
CA ILE A 79 24.35 19.94 -0.25
C ILE A 79 25.60 20.05 -1.13
N GLY A 80 25.76 19.16 -2.12
CA GLY A 80 26.89 19.21 -3.05
C GLY A 80 26.94 20.52 -3.86
N ARG A 81 25.80 21.00 -4.38
CA ARG A 81 25.74 22.26 -5.13
C ARG A 81 26.05 23.48 -4.27
N LEU A 82 25.52 23.51 -3.05
CA LEU A 82 25.80 24.58 -2.07
C LEU A 82 27.29 24.63 -1.70
N SER A 83 27.93 23.48 -1.50
CA SER A 83 29.37 23.43 -1.19
C SER A 83 30.23 24.00 -2.32
N THR A 84 29.88 23.72 -3.57
CA THR A 84 30.60 24.21 -4.75
C THR A 84 30.46 25.74 -4.89
N LEU A 85 29.25 26.28 -4.67
CA LEU A 85 29.00 27.72 -4.69
C LEU A 85 29.76 28.45 -3.57
N LEU A 86 29.84 27.85 -2.38
CA LEU A 86 30.58 28.41 -1.26
C LEU A 86 32.09 28.49 -1.56
N THR A 87 32.67 27.44 -2.16
CA THR A 87 34.08 27.44 -2.57
C THR A 87 34.38 28.50 -3.61
N ILE A 88 33.50 28.68 -4.61
CA ILE A 88 33.62 29.73 -5.63
C ILE A 88 33.55 31.13 -4.98
N PHE A 89 32.58 31.36 -4.10
CA PHE A 89 32.41 32.65 -3.42
C PHE A 89 33.60 33.01 -2.53
N LEU A 90 34.12 32.05 -1.74
CA LEU A 90 35.30 32.25 -0.90
C LEU A 90 36.58 32.41 -1.74
N GLY A 91 36.70 31.70 -2.86
CA GLY A 91 37.79 31.85 -3.82
C GLY A 91 37.85 33.24 -4.44
N ILE A 92 36.70 33.82 -4.80
CA ILE A 92 36.59 35.20 -5.33
C ILE A 92 36.99 36.22 -4.26
N LYS A 93 36.59 36.03 -2.99
CA LYS A 93 36.96 36.97 -1.91
C LYS A 93 38.47 37.02 -1.65
N LYS A 94 39.18 35.90 -1.81
CA LYS A 94 40.63 35.81 -1.58
C LYS A 94 41.46 36.51 -2.67
N ALA A 95 40.91 36.67 -3.88
CA ALA A 95 41.57 37.34 -4.99
C ALA A 95 41.39 38.87 -5.00
N SER A 96 40.46 39.43 -4.22
CA SER A 96 40.13 40.86 -4.21
C SER A 96 40.88 41.69 -3.16
N THR A 97 41.69 41.06 -2.30
CA THR A 97 42.49 41.72 -1.25
C THR A 97 43.96 41.86 -1.64
N LYS A 98 44.24 42.20 -2.90
CA LYS A 98 45.59 42.53 -3.37
C LYS A 98 45.56 43.87 -4.10
#